data_AF-A0A2X1RQC7-F1
#
_entry.id   AF-A0A2X1RQC7-F1
#
_cell.length_a   1.000
_cell.length_b   1.000
_cell.length_c   1.000
_cell.angle_alpha   90.00
_cell.angle_beta   90.00
_cell.angle_gamma   90.00
#
_symmetry.space_group_name_H-M   'P 1'
#
loop_
_entity.id
_entity.type
_entity.pdbx_description
1 polymer ?
#
loop_
_entity_poly.entity_id
_entity_poly.type
_entity_poly.pdbx_seq_one_letter_code
_entity_poly.pdbx_strand_id
1 'polypeptide(L)'
;MNKQIQRLAARNGLSQHLRWEMGQKPILHLQLTGHFEKTKTFLTALLANSSQLSVSRLQFIKPEDSPLQTEIIFQLDKETK
;
A
#
# COMPACT_ATOMS: atom_id res chain seq x y z
N MET A 1 -10.06 3.99 -5.68
CA MET A 1 -8.78 3.59 -5.05
C MET A 1 -8.89 3.33 -3.55
N ASN A 2 -9.16 4.32 -2.68
CA ASN A 2 -9.10 4.13 -1.21
C ASN A 2 -9.98 2.98 -0.70
N LYS A 3 -11.26 2.93 -1.11
CA LYS A 3 -12.18 1.84 -0.72
C LYS A 3 -11.71 0.46 -1.22
N GLN A 4 -11.01 0.39 -2.34
CA GLN A 4 -10.45 -0.88 -2.85
C GLN A 4 -9.27 -1.31 -1.98
N ILE A 5 -8.36 -0.40 -1.65
CA ILE A 5 -7.22 -0.69 -0.76
C ILE A 5 -7.71 -1.14 0.62
N GLN A 6 -8.65 -0.40 1.21
CA GLN A 6 -9.22 -0.75 2.52
C GLN A 6 -9.89 -2.13 2.51
N ARG A 7 -10.70 -2.44 1.49
CA ARG A 7 -11.33 -3.76 1.35
C ARG A 7 -10.30 -4.87 1.16
N LEU A 8 -9.27 -4.63 0.36
CA LEU A 8 -8.23 -5.63 0.12
C LEU A 8 -7.37 -5.87 1.36
N ALA A 9 -7.03 -4.84 2.12
CA ALA A 9 -6.30 -4.96 3.38
C ALA A 9 -7.11 -5.73 4.42
N ALA A 10 -8.39 -5.39 4.59
CA ALA A 10 -9.29 -6.10 5.51
C ALA A 10 -9.44 -7.59 5.15
N ARG A 11 -9.57 -7.91 3.85
CA ARG A 11 -9.60 -9.30 3.37
C ARG A 11 -8.33 -10.10 3.69
N ASN A 12 -7.19 -9.43 3.80
CA ASN A 12 -5.91 -10.05 4.13
C ASN A 12 -5.58 -10.00 5.62
N GLY A 13 -6.48 -9.49 6.48
CA GLY A 13 -6.25 -9.34 7.91
C GLY A 13 -5.15 -8.33 8.25
N LEU A 14 -4.96 -7.31 7.40
CA LEU A 14 -3.96 -6.27 7.59
C LEU A 14 -4.63 -5.01 8.16
N SER A 15 -4.04 -4.47 9.23
CA SER A 15 -4.34 -3.10 9.65
C SER A 15 -3.68 -2.14 8.65
N GLN A 16 -4.40 -1.10 8.25
CA GLN A 16 -3.90 -0.15 7.25
C GLN A 16 -4.12 1.29 7.70
N HIS A 17 -3.18 2.16 7.32
CA HIS A 17 -3.34 3.61 7.37
C HIS A 17 -3.01 4.20 6.00
N LEU A 18 -3.93 4.99 5.46
CA LEU A 18 -3.83 5.63 4.15
C LEU A 18 -3.75 7.14 4.35
N ARG A 19 -2.75 7.76 3.75
CA ARG A 19 -2.62 9.21 3.70
C ARG A 19 -2.29 9.66 2.28
N TRP A 20 -3.06 10.63 1.80
CA TRP A 20 -2.82 11.27 0.51
C TRP A 20 -2.07 12.57 0.69
N GLU A 21 -1.05 12.76 -0.14
CA GLU A 21 -0.39 14.03 -0.34
C GLU A 21 -0.73 14.52 -1.75
N MET A 22 -1.60 15.53 -1.80
CA MET A 22 -2.05 16.12 -3.05
C MET A 22 -1.06 17.19 -3.49
N GLY A 23 -0.45 16.98 -4.65
CA GLY A 23 0.46 17.93 -5.30
C GLY A 23 0.38 17.77 -6.82
N GLN A 24 1.35 18.31 -7.56
CA GLN A 24 1.40 18.14 -9.03
C GLN A 24 1.44 16.66 -9.45
N LYS A 25 2.05 15.81 -8.63
CA LYS A 25 1.97 14.35 -8.73
C LYS A 25 1.42 13.81 -7.41
N PRO A 26 0.18 13.33 -7.34
CA PRO A 26 -0.39 12.80 -6.11
C PRO A 26 0.42 11.61 -5.58
N ILE A 27 0.69 11.63 -4.29
CA ILE A 27 1.43 10.57 -3.58
C ILE A 27 0.49 9.93 -2.57
N LEU A 28 0.50 8.60 -2.54
CA LEU A 28 -0.19 7.80 -1.56
C LEU A 28 0.81 7.17 -0.60
N HIS A 29 0.70 7.53 0.67
CA HIS A 29 1.38 6.85 1.76
C HIS A 29 0.45 5.78 2.32
N LEU A 30 0.91 4.53 2.27
CA LEU A 30 0.22 3.38 2.82
C LEU A 30 1.12 2.72 3.87
N GLN A 31 0.61 2.64 5.10
CA GLN A 31 1.21 1.83 6.14
C GLN A 31 0.35 0.59 6.37
N LEU A 32 0.98 -0.56 6.46
CA LEU A 32 0.35 -1.84 6.76
C LEU A 32 1.00 -2.45 8.00
N THR A 33 0.20 -3.09 8.84
CA THR A 33 0.68 -3.88 9.98
C THR A 33 0.05 -5.26 9.93
N GLY A 34 0.88 -6.31 9.98
CA GLY A 34 0.40 -7.69 9.95
C GLY A 34 1.49 -8.72 9.63
N HIS A 35 1.10 -9.81 8.98
CA HIS A 35 2.03 -10.88 8.57
C HIS A 35 2.62 -10.61 7.18
N PHE A 36 3.90 -10.92 6.98
CA PHE A 36 4.60 -10.72 5.70
C PHE A 36 3.88 -11.37 4.51
N GLU A 37 3.43 -12.62 4.64
CA GLU A 37 2.75 -13.33 3.55
C GLU A 37 1.43 -12.65 3.12
N LYS A 38 0.70 -12.11 4.10
CA LYS A 38 -0.53 -11.35 3.86
C LYS A 38 -0.22 -10.02 3.19
N THR A 39 0.83 -9.33 3.62
CA THR A 39 1.33 -8.09 2.98
C THR A 39 1.74 -8.34 1.53
N LYS A 40 2.48 -9.42 1.26
CA LYS A 40 2.87 -9.81 -0.11
C LYS A 40 1.62 -10.06 -0.97
N THR A 41 0.68 -10.87 -0.48
CA THR A 41 -0.56 -11.18 -1.21
C THR A 41 -1.37 -9.93 -1.51
N PHE A 42 -1.51 -9.04 -0.53
CA PHE A 42 -2.15 -7.74 -0.68
C PHE A 42 -1.46 -6.89 -1.75
N LEU A 43 -0.13 -6.75 -1.70
CA LEU A 43 0.62 -5.91 -2.64
C LEU A 43 0.53 -6.44 -4.08
N THR A 44 0.68 -7.75 -4.27
CA THR A 44 0.53 -8.38 -5.58
C THR A 44 -0.85 -8.11 -6.18
N ALA A 45 -1.91 -8.31 -5.38
CA ALA A 45 -3.28 -8.05 -5.84
C ALA A 45 -3.56 -6.56 -6.07
N LEU A 46 -2.99 -5.65 -5.27
CA LEU A 46 -3.17 -4.22 -5.45
C LEU A 46 -2.55 -3.74 -6.77
N LEU A 47 -1.29 -4.11 -7.02
CA LEU A 47 -0.54 -3.70 -8.20
C LEU A 47 -1.10 -4.31 -9.48
N ALA A 48 -1.55 -5.57 -9.44
CA ALA A 48 -2.20 -6.21 -10.58
C ALA A 48 -3.50 -5.50 -11.02
N ASN A 49 -4.21 -4.87 -10.08
CA ASN A 49 -5.50 -4.20 -10.33
C ASN A 49 -5.39 -2.67 -10.43
N SER A 50 -4.18 -2.10 -10.38
CA SER A 50 -3.98 -0.65 -10.31
C SER A 50 -2.84 -0.21 -11.22
N SER A 51 -3.09 -0.15 -12.53
CA SER A 51 -2.09 0.23 -13.55
C SER A 51 -1.56 1.67 -13.39
N GLN A 52 -2.28 2.53 -12.67
CA GLN A 52 -1.91 3.92 -12.41
C GLN A 52 -1.00 4.10 -11.18
N LEU A 53 -0.74 3.04 -10.41
CA LEU A 53 0.06 3.10 -9.19
C LEU A 53 1.47 2.59 -9.46
N SER A 54 2.46 3.47 -9.32
CA SER A 54 3.87 3.10 -9.30
C SER A 54 4.39 3.09 -7.88
N VAL A 55 5.14 2.05 -7.50
CA VAL A 55 5.80 1.99 -6.19
C VAL A 55 7.06 2.84 -6.23
N SER A 56 7.06 3.95 -5.50
CA SER A 56 8.23 4.81 -5.34
C SER A 56 9.14 4.33 -4.21
N ARG A 57 8.55 3.85 -3.11
CA ARG A 57 9.29 3.27 -1.98
C ARG A 57 8.51 2.12 -1.37
N LEU A 58 9.23 1.08 -0.98
CA LEU A 58 8.72 -0.03 -0.18
C LEU A 58 9.72 -0.32 0.92
N GLN A 59 9.26 -0.32 2.17
CA GLN A 59 10.08 -0.61 3.33
C GLN A 59 9.37 -1.58 4.26
N PHE A 60 10.12 -2.57 4.73
CA PHE A 60 9.68 -3.53 5.74
C PHE A 60 10.39 -3.23 7.05
N ILE A 61 9.62 -3.12 8.12
CA ILE A 61 10.12 -2.81 9.46
C ILE A 61 9.56 -3.89 10.38
N LYS A 62 10.44 -4.71 10.96
CA LYS A 62 10.07 -5.71 11.96
C LYS A 62 10.64 -5.29 13.31
N PRO A 63 9.87 -4.59 14.15
CA PRO A 63 10.27 -4.36 15.54
C PRO A 63 10.33 -5.70 16.28
N GLU A 64 11.16 -5.82 17.34
CA GLU A 64 11.31 -7.06 18.10
C GLU A 64 9.96 -7.58 18.61
N ASP A 65 9.20 -6.74 19.31
CA ASP A 65 7.95 -7.11 19.98
C ASP A 65 6.67 -6.68 19.24
N SER A 66 6.73 -6.45 17.93
CA SER A 66 5.55 -6.02 17.16
C SER A 66 5.37 -6.77 15.85
N PRO A 67 4.13 -6.83 15.31
CA PRO A 67 3.89 -7.36 13.97
C PRO A 67 4.71 -6.60 12.93
N LEU A 68 4.94 -7.23 11.77
CA LEU A 68 5.64 -6.57 10.68
C LEU A 68 4.87 -5.31 10.28
N GLN A 69 5.58 -4.19 10.30
CA GLN A 69 5.14 -2.93 9.72
C GLN A 69 5.69 -2.84 8.30
N THR A 70 4.89 -2.35 7.38
CA THR A 70 5.26 -2.14 5.98
C THR A 70 4.83 -0.76 5.59
N GLU A 71 5.78 0.04 5.11
CA GLU A 71 5.52 1.38 4.59
C GLU A 71 5.70 1.36 3.09
N ILE A 72 4.69 1.85 2.37
CA ILE A 72 4.70 1.93 0.91
C ILE A 72 4.33 3.35 0.50
N ILE A 73 5.13 3.91 -0.39
CA ILE A 73 4.84 5.17 -1.06
C ILE A 73 4.51 4.84 -2.51
N PHE A 74 3.28 5.10 -2.92
CA PHE A 74 2.88 5.05 -4.31
C PHE A 74 2.85 6.44 -4.90
N GLN A 75 3.27 6.54 -6.15
CA GLN A 75 3.04 7.70 -7.00
C GLN A 75 1.91 7.37 -7.97
N LEU A 76 0.95 8.29 -8.11
CA LEU A 76 -0.01 8.19 -9.19
C LEU A 76 0.64 8.70 -10.47
N ASP A 77 0.76 7.82 -11.44
CA ASP A 77 1.04 8.24 -12.79
C ASP A 77 -0.23 8.76 -13.44
N LYS A 78 -0.09 9.79 -14.26
CA LYS A 78 -1.17 10.21 -15.14
C LYS A 78 -1.40 9.07 -16.11
N GLU A 79 -2.65 8.64 -16.25
CA GLU A 79 -3.09 7.75 -17.33
C GLU A 79 -2.51 8.28 -18.65
N THR A 80 -1.53 7.59 -19.21
CA THR A 80 -1.15 7.79 -20.60
C THR A 80 -2.34 7.34 -21.42
N LYS A 81 -3.10 8.33 -21.92
CA LYS A 81 -4.16 8.18 -22.92
C LYS A 81 -3.67 7.43 -24.14
#